data_AF-A0A229RQY4-F1
#
_entry.id   AF-A0A229RQY4-F1
#
_cell.length_a   1.000
_cell.length_b   1.000
_cell.length_c   1.000
_cell.angle_alpha   90.00
_cell.angle_beta   90.00
_cell.angle_gamma   90.00
#
_symmetry.space_group_name_H-M   'P 1'
#
loop_
_entity.id
_entity.type
_entity.pdbx_description
1 polymer ?
#
loop_
_entity_poly.entity_id
_entity_poly.type
_entity_poly.pdbx_seq_one_letter_code
_entity_poly.pdbx_strand_id
1 'polypeptide(L)'
;MLAAEPVSDGLREGAAVESRARGSTHRPGAAGPDGGSPTGCRTRGCLLGPLVALHFDVGFVEVRKDRVASSDSDVWLQRTTPPDYQDRHLTLGFRKSLVTSGDRVLFVDDWIETGGQANAAHLLVEDAEATWIGAATVVDALHSNQVRRQLNVRSLLHVREL
;
A
#
# COMPACT_ATOMS: atom_id res chain seq x y z
N MET A 1 2.54 25.45 -26.08
CA MET A 1 2.73 23.99 -25.91
C MET A 1 3.44 23.81 -24.58
N LEU A 2 2.68 23.70 -23.49
CA LEU A 2 3.22 23.46 -22.15
C LEU A 2 3.45 21.95 -22.06
N ALA A 3 4.70 21.52 -21.96
CA ALA A 3 5.02 20.15 -21.60
C ALA A 3 4.50 19.94 -20.17
N ALA A 4 3.65 18.92 -19.97
CA ALA A 4 3.35 18.46 -18.64
C ALA A 4 4.66 17.93 -18.04
N GLU A 5 5.17 18.63 -17.03
CA GLU A 5 6.30 18.15 -16.23
C GLU A 5 5.95 16.75 -15.70
N PRO A 6 6.84 15.75 -15.82
CA PRO A 6 6.61 14.45 -15.22
C PRO A 6 6.47 14.65 -13.72
N VAL A 7 5.29 14.33 -13.17
CA VAL A 7 5.05 14.37 -11.72
C VAL A 7 5.96 13.31 -11.11
N SER A 8 7.14 13.73 -10.66
CA SER A 8 8.13 12.90 -10.00
C SER A 8 7.46 12.03 -8.94
N ASP A 9 7.83 10.75 -8.88
CA ASP A 9 7.35 9.71 -7.96
C ASP A 9 7.85 9.98 -6.52
N GLY A 10 7.62 11.20 -6.04
CA GLY A 10 7.92 11.64 -4.70
C GLY A 10 6.93 10.98 -3.75
N LEU A 11 7.44 10.05 -2.94
CA LEU A 11 6.83 9.49 -1.74
C LEU A 11 5.28 9.40 -1.81
N ARG A 12 4.76 8.30 -2.36
CA ARG A 12 3.31 7.97 -2.33
C ARG A 12 3.09 6.71 -1.49
N GLU A 13 2.59 6.79 -0.26
CA GLU A 13 2.41 5.63 0.64
C GLU A 13 1.22 4.77 0.25
N GLY A 14 1.48 3.52 -0.12
CA GLY A 14 0.46 2.49 -0.20
C GLY A 14 -0.01 2.03 1.18
N ALA A 15 -1.30 1.75 1.32
CA ALA A 15 -1.86 1.25 2.58
C ALA A 15 -2.64 -0.04 2.34
N ALA A 16 -2.68 -0.94 3.33
CA ALA A 16 -3.45 -2.18 3.23
C ALA A 16 -4.68 -2.11 4.14
N VAL A 17 -5.84 -2.45 3.57
CA VAL A 17 -7.09 -2.64 4.29
C VAL A 17 -7.36 -4.13 4.35
N GLU A 18 -7.62 -4.64 5.55
CA GLU A 18 -7.77 -6.07 5.80
C GLU A 18 -9.19 -6.37 6.26
N SER A 19 -9.92 -7.19 5.51
CA SER A 19 -11.23 -7.72 5.89
C SER A 19 -11.09 -9.07 6.61
N ARG A 20 -11.39 -9.10 7.90
CA ARG A 20 -11.57 -10.33 8.68
C ARG A 20 -13.04 -10.73 8.77
N ALA A 21 -13.35 -12.03 8.60
CA ALA A 21 -14.69 -12.52 8.90
C ALA A 21 -15.00 -12.26 10.39
N ARG A 22 -16.19 -11.72 10.69
CA ARG A 22 -16.62 -11.37 12.07
C ARG A 22 -16.40 -12.57 13.00
N GLY A 23 -15.47 -12.47 13.95
CA GLY A 23 -15.23 -13.54 14.94
C GLY A 23 -13.86 -13.61 15.61
N SER A 24 -12.82 -12.91 15.14
CA SER A 24 -11.51 -12.92 15.80
C SER A 24 -11.27 -11.63 16.60
N THR A 25 -10.81 -11.77 17.85
CA THR A 25 -10.70 -10.69 18.85
C THR A 25 -9.45 -9.82 18.73
N HIS A 26 -8.80 -9.77 17.56
CA HIS A 26 -7.62 -8.91 17.39
C HIS A 26 -8.08 -7.46 17.15
N ARG A 27 -7.91 -6.60 18.15
CA ARG A 27 -8.07 -5.15 17.95
C ARG A 27 -7.01 -4.65 16.96
N PRO A 28 -7.35 -3.75 16.02
CA PRO A 28 -6.35 -3.14 15.15
C PRO A 28 -5.28 -2.45 15.99
N GLY A 29 -4.01 -2.74 15.71
CA GLY A 29 -2.90 -2.00 16.28
C GLY A 29 -2.90 -0.60 15.71
N ALA A 30 -3.16 0.42 16.54
CA ALA A 30 -2.94 1.79 16.15
C ALA A 30 -1.45 1.98 15.82
N ALA A 31 -1.15 2.77 14.78
CA ALA A 31 0.21 3.19 14.46
C ALA A 31 0.87 3.80 15.70
N GLY A 32 1.86 3.10 16.26
CA GLY A 32 2.66 3.61 17.37
C GLY A 32 3.52 4.78 16.91
N PRO A 33 3.74 5.82 17.72
CA PRO A 33 4.58 6.95 17.36
C PRO A 33 6.05 6.56 17.51
N ASP A 34 6.61 5.86 16.52
CA ASP A 34 8.04 5.59 16.47
C ASP A 34 8.75 6.75 15.76
N GLY A 35 9.54 7.50 16.52
CA GLY A 35 10.15 8.77 16.14
C GLY A 35 10.85 8.78 14.77
N GLY A 36 10.35 9.64 13.89
CA GLY A 36 11.00 10.10 12.67
C GLY A 36 10.87 11.63 12.55
N SER A 37 11.96 12.28 12.15
CA SER A 37 12.14 13.74 12.08
C SER A 37 10.99 14.50 11.37
N PRO A 38 10.55 15.69 11.86
CA PRO A 38 9.35 16.38 11.36
C PRO A 38 9.56 17.23 10.09
N THR A 39 10.42 16.82 9.16
CA THR A 39 10.71 17.58 7.93
C THR A 39 10.63 16.70 6.70
N GLY A 40 9.49 16.76 5.99
CA GLY A 40 9.34 16.25 4.63
C GLY A 40 8.08 15.39 4.42
N CYS A 41 7.02 16.02 3.89
CA CYS A 41 5.86 15.42 3.19
C CYS A 41 5.34 14.07 3.72
N ARG A 42 4.40 14.11 4.68
CA ARG A 42 3.48 13.00 4.96
C ARG A 42 2.62 12.75 3.71
N THR A 43 2.62 11.54 3.21
CA THR A 43 2.04 11.25 1.90
C THR A 43 0.52 11.07 1.96
N ARG A 44 -0.14 11.08 0.80
CA ARG A 44 -1.60 11.16 0.67
C ARG A 44 -2.32 9.81 0.73
N GLY A 45 -1.69 8.71 0.30
CA GLY A 45 -2.32 7.37 0.30
C GLY A 45 -2.61 6.82 1.70
N CYS A 46 -1.82 7.20 2.71
CA CYS A 46 -2.03 6.81 4.11
C CYS A 46 -3.33 7.36 4.73
N LEU A 47 -3.95 8.40 4.16
CA LEU A 47 -5.25 8.91 4.64
C LEU A 47 -6.45 8.11 4.11
N LEU A 48 -6.36 7.55 2.90
CA LEU A 48 -7.49 6.87 2.27
C LEU A 48 -7.74 5.49 2.89
N GLY A 49 -6.68 4.74 3.18
CA GLY A 49 -6.77 3.40 3.75
C GLY A 49 -7.59 3.33 5.05
N PRO A 50 -7.30 4.15 6.09
CA PRO A 50 -8.08 4.17 7.33
C PRO A 50 -9.55 4.56 7.10
N LEU A 51 -9.83 5.48 6.18
CA LEU A 51 -11.21 5.89 5.85
C LEU A 51 -11.99 4.75 5.18
N VAL A 52 -11.35 4.00 4.28
CA VAL A 52 -11.92 2.81 3.66
C VAL A 52 -12.17 1.72 4.71
N ALA A 53 -11.20 1.48 5.59
CA ALA A 53 -11.33 0.50 6.67
C ALA A 53 -12.49 0.83 7.62
N LEU A 54 -12.62 2.11 8.03
CA LEU A 54 -13.73 2.60 8.85
C LEU A 54 -15.08 2.43 8.16
N HIS A 55 -15.17 2.71 6.85
CA HIS A 55 -16.42 2.55 6.10
C HIS A 55 -16.89 1.09 6.03
N PHE A 56 -15.95 0.15 5.90
CA PHE A 56 -16.27 -1.28 5.78
C PHE A 56 -16.30 -2.03 7.12
N ASP A 57 -16.00 -1.36 8.25
CA ASP A 57 -15.88 -1.97 9.59
C ASP A 57 -14.84 -3.11 9.61
N VAL A 58 -13.65 -2.81 9.09
CA VAL A 58 -12.55 -3.78 8.96
C VAL A 58 -11.22 -3.23 9.49
N GLY A 59 -10.19 -4.07 9.53
CA GLY A 59 -8.86 -3.71 10.01
C GLY A 59 -8.08 -2.84 9.02
N PHE A 60 -7.08 -2.13 9.54
CA PHE A 60 -6.15 -1.31 8.76
C PHE A 60 -4.71 -1.66 9.12
N VAL A 61 -3.87 -1.85 8.10
CA VAL A 61 -2.44 -2.11 8.24
C VAL A 61 -1.67 -1.14 7.34
N GLU A 62 -0.84 -0.31 7.96
CA GLU A 62 0.05 0.57 7.22
C GLU A 62 1.20 -0.23 6.60
N VAL A 63 1.43 -0.05 5.30
CA VAL A 63 2.62 -0.58 4.62
C VAL A 63 3.71 0.49 4.70
N ARG A 64 4.78 0.22 5.44
CA ARG A 64 5.87 1.17 5.65
C ARG A 64 6.92 1.04 4.56
N LYS A 65 7.47 2.20 4.19
CA LYS A 65 8.54 2.35 3.20
C LYS A 65 9.88 2.57 3.87
N ASP A 66 10.92 1.92 3.32
CA ASP A 66 12.33 2.10 3.68
C ASP A 66 12.55 2.21 5.20
N ARG A 67 11.84 1.37 5.95
CA ARG A 67 11.89 1.41 7.40
C ARG A 67 13.31 1.10 7.85
N VAL A 68 13.92 2.04 8.58
CA VAL A 68 15.14 1.77 9.34
C VAL A 68 14.80 0.78 10.45
N ALA A 69 15.55 -0.30 10.57
CA ALA A 69 15.38 -1.27 11.62
C ALA A 69 15.48 -0.58 13.00
N SER A 70 14.34 -0.38 13.67
CA SER A 70 14.32 0.00 15.07
C SER A 70 14.45 -1.26 15.93
N SER A 71 14.94 -1.11 17.17
CA SER A 71 15.18 -2.18 18.15
C SER A 71 13.92 -2.91 18.63
N ASP A 72 12.84 -2.80 17.88
CA ASP A 72 11.58 -3.47 18.16
C ASP A 72 11.73 -4.97 17.88
N SER A 73 11.16 -5.80 18.76
CA SER A 73 11.34 -7.26 18.73
C SER A 73 10.40 -7.96 17.72
N ASP A 74 9.50 -7.20 17.10
CA ASP A 74 8.51 -7.71 16.17
C ASP A 74 9.13 -8.17 14.85
N VAL A 75 8.66 -9.32 14.34
CA VAL A 75 9.05 -9.83 13.03
C VAL A 75 8.37 -9.02 11.92
N TRP A 76 9.14 -8.56 10.94
CA TRP A 76 8.65 -7.83 9.77
C TRP A 76 8.69 -8.70 8.52
N LEU A 77 7.66 -8.59 7.69
CA LEU A 77 7.71 -9.04 6.30
C LEU A 77 8.12 -7.86 5.42
N GLN A 78 9.03 -8.10 4.47
CA GLN A 78 9.55 -7.07 3.58
C GLN A 78 9.68 -7.57 2.14
N ARG A 79 9.36 -6.69 1.19
CA ARG A 79 9.54 -6.89 -0.26
C ARG A 79 10.02 -5.60 -0.90
N THR A 80 10.98 -5.72 -1.80
CA THR A 80 11.52 -4.60 -2.56
C THR A 80 10.83 -4.52 -3.91
N THR A 81 10.43 -3.32 -4.32
CA THR A 81 9.82 -3.10 -5.63
C THR A 81 10.83 -3.31 -6.76
N PRO A 82 10.36 -3.63 -7.99
CA PRO A 82 11.12 -3.34 -9.20
C PRO A 82 11.54 -1.85 -9.25
N PRO A 83 12.58 -1.50 -10.02
CA PRO A 83 13.02 -0.12 -10.15
C PRO A 83 11.92 0.74 -10.78
N ASP A 84 11.75 1.96 -10.26
CA ASP A 84 10.90 2.99 -10.87
C ASP A 84 11.59 3.66 -12.08
N TYR A 85 10.95 4.66 -12.69
CA TYR A 85 11.53 5.41 -13.82
C TYR A 85 12.80 6.20 -13.46
N GLN A 86 13.13 6.32 -12.17
CA GLN A 86 14.34 6.95 -11.66
C GLN A 86 15.38 5.92 -11.20
N ASP A 87 15.19 4.64 -11.55
CA ASP A 87 16.01 3.50 -11.14
C ASP A 87 16.06 3.31 -9.61
N ARG A 88 15.04 3.79 -8.90
CA ARG A 88 14.94 3.67 -7.45
C ARG A 88 14.16 2.42 -7.09
N HIS A 89 14.69 1.71 -6.11
CA HIS A 89 14.01 0.60 -5.45
C HIS A 89 13.42 1.09 -4.13
N LEU A 90 12.23 0.59 -3.82
CA LEU A 90 11.54 0.90 -2.59
C LEU A 90 11.33 -0.38 -1.79
N THR A 91 11.72 -0.40 -0.52
CA THR A 91 11.41 -1.54 0.35
C THR A 91 10.11 -1.28 1.10
N LEU A 92 9.12 -2.13 0.85
CA LEU A 92 7.84 -2.12 1.55
C LEU A 92 7.83 -3.19 2.65
N GLY A 93 7.08 -2.95 3.72
CA GLY A 93 6.86 -3.98 4.75
C GLY A 93 5.81 -3.63 5.79
N PHE A 94 5.37 -4.65 6.52
CA PHE A 94 4.51 -4.55 7.70
C PHE A 94 4.91 -5.61 8.75
N ARG A 95 4.42 -5.45 9.99
CA ARG A 95 4.65 -6.44 11.06
C ARG A 95 3.88 -7.73 10.77
N LYS A 96 4.57 -8.88 10.80
CA LYS A 96 3.99 -10.19 10.47
C LYS A 96 2.74 -10.54 11.31
N SER A 97 2.66 -10.05 12.54
CA SER A 97 1.51 -10.30 13.42
C SER A 97 0.21 -9.60 12.97
N LEU A 98 0.29 -8.58 12.11
CA LEU A 98 -0.87 -7.78 11.73
C LEU A 98 -1.72 -8.44 10.66
N VAL A 99 -1.12 -9.21 9.75
CA VAL A 99 -1.79 -9.91 8.64
C VAL A 99 -1.50 -11.40 8.75
N THR A 100 -2.54 -12.22 8.67
CA THR A 100 -2.50 -13.66 8.89
C THR A 100 -3.26 -14.41 7.79
N SER A 101 -3.09 -15.74 7.72
CA SER A 101 -3.60 -16.56 6.62
C SER A 101 -5.12 -16.57 6.42
N GLY A 102 -5.90 -16.16 7.42
CA GLY A 102 -7.36 -16.03 7.31
C GLY A 102 -7.83 -14.73 6.65
N ASP A 103 -6.90 -13.81 6.36
CA ASP A 103 -7.22 -12.43 6.09
C ASP A 103 -7.36 -12.15 4.59
N ARG A 104 -8.23 -11.20 4.25
CA ARG A 104 -8.47 -10.77 2.86
C ARG A 104 -8.06 -9.31 2.72
N VAL A 105 -7.06 -9.04 1.89
CA VAL A 105 -6.38 -7.73 1.84
C VAL A 105 -6.68 -6.97 0.56
N LEU A 106 -7.21 -5.76 0.72
CA LEU A 106 -7.38 -4.74 -0.32
C LEU A 106 -6.28 -3.70 -0.13
N PHE A 107 -5.45 -3.52 -1.15
CA PHE A 107 -4.49 -2.41 -1.16
C PHE A 107 -5.19 -1.12 -1.59
N VAL A 108 -4.90 -0.01 -0.91
CA VAL A 108 -5.50 1.30 -1.17
C VAL A 108 -4.39 2.34 -1.31
N ASP A 109 -4.44 3.11 -2.39
CA ASP A 109 -3.50 4.20 -2.66
C ASP A 109 -4.19 5.37 -3.38
N ASP A 110 -3.59 6.55 -3.42
CA ASP A 110 -4.17 7.68 -4.17
C ASP A 110 -3.93 7.54 -5.68
N TRP A 111 -2.82 6.91 -6.08
CA TRP A 111 -2.41 6.83 -7.47
C TRP A 111 -1.66 5.54 -7.79
N ILE A 112 -1.89 4.99 -8.99
CA ILE A 112 -1.11 3.87 -9.51
C ILE A 112 -0.59 4.17 -10.92
N GLU A 113 0.71 3.94 -11.15
CA GLU A 113 1.36 4.24 -12.44
C GLU A 113 2.10 3.04 -13.01
N THR A 114 3.17 2.57 -12.35
CA THR A 114 3.88 1.34 -12.78
C THR A 114 3.23 0.08 -12.23
N GLY A 115 2.55 0.19 -11.09
CA GLY A 115 2.04 -0.94 -10.30
C GLY A 115 3.11 -1.63 -9.44
N GLY A 116 4.36 -1.16 -9.44
CA GLY A 116 5.46 -1.79 -8.71
C GLY A 116 5.21 -1.90 -7.21
N GLN A 117 4.67 -0.85 -6.59
CA GLN A 117 4.33 -0.85 -5.16
C GLN A 117 3.18 -1.80 -4.83
N ALA A 118 2.09 -1.76 -5.60
CA ALA A 118 0.96 -2.67 -5.43
C ALA A 118 1.37 -4.14 -5.64
N ASN A 119 2.29 -4.41 -6.57
CA ASN A 119 2.85 -5.74 -6.77
C ASN A 119 3.73 -6.20 -5.59
N ALA A 120 4.58 -5.32 -5.05
CA ALA A 120 5.34 -5.66 -3.84
C ALA A 120 4.43 -5.89 -2.62
N ALA A 121 3.35 -5.11 -2.49
CA ALA A 121 2.32 -5.33 -1.48
C ALA A 121 1.58 -6.66 -1.68
N HIS A 122 1.27 -7.03 -2.92
CA HIS A 122 0.68 -8.34 -3.23
C HIS A 122 1.59 -9.49 -2.78
N LEU A 123 2.88 -9.43 -3.07
CA LEU A 123 3.84 -10.43 -2.62
C LEU A 123 3.97 -10.48 -1.09
N LEU A 124 3.89 -9.34 -0.40
CA LEU A 124 3.87 -9.30 1.07
C LEU A 124 2.62 -10.00 1.65
N VAL A 125 1.48 -9.84 1.00
CA VAL A 125 0.24 -10.51 1.39
C VAL A 125 0.36 -12.03 1.18
N GLU A 126 0.97 -12.46 0.08
CA GLU A 126 1.28 -13.88 -0.16
C GLU A 126 2.25 -14.44 0.89
N ASP A 127 3.29 -13.69 1.28
CA ASP A 127 4.23 -14.10 2.33
C ASP A 127 3.60 -14.21 3.72
N ALA A 128 2.53 -13.44 3.95
CA ALA A 128 1.70 -13.53 5.15
C ALA A 128 0.67 -14.67 5.07
N GLU A 129 0.67 -15.43 3.96
CA GLU A 129 -0.27 -16.50 3.63
C GLU A 129 -1.73 -16.00 3.51
N ALA A 130 -1.93 -14.69 3.38
CA ALA A 130 -3.22 -14.04 3.29
C ALA A 130 -3.71 -13.96 1.84
N THR A 131 -4.98 -13.60 1.65
CA THR A 131 -5.60 -13.52 0.33
C THR A 131 -5.62 -12.09 -0.20
N TRP A 132 -4.93 -11.83 -1.31
CA TRP A 132 -5.08 -10.59 -2.06
C TRP A 132 -6.43 -10.52 -2.76
N ILE A 133 -7.22 -9.46 -2.50
CA ILE A 133 -8.51 -9.26 -3.18
C ILE A 133 -8.45 -8.18 -4.27
N GLY A 134 -7.46 -7.31 -4.26
CA GLY A 134 -7.26 -6.29 -5.29
C GLY A 134 -6.51 -5.05 -4.81
N ALA A 135 -6.41 -4.08 -5.71
CA ALA A 135 -5.98 -2.72 -5.39
C ALA A 135 -7.07 -1.71 -5.77
N ALA A 136 -7.34 -0.75 -4.90
CA ALA A 136 -8.21 0.39 -5.14
C ALA A 136 -7.40 1.68 -5.16
N THR A 137 -7.67 2.56 -6.12
CA THR A 137 -6.96 3.83 -6.26
C THR A 137 -7.86 4.97 -6.66
N VAL A 138 -7.47 6.22 -6.40
CA VAL A 138 -8.22 7.37 -6.91
C VAL A 138 -7.92 7.55 -8.39
N VAL A 139 -6.64 7.64 -8.77
CA VAL A 139 -6.22 7.87 -10.16
C VAL A 139 -5.40 6.72 -10.69
N ASP A 140 -5.80 6.24 -11.86
CA ASP A 140 -5.15 5.15 -12.53
C ASP A 140 -4.44 5.59 -13.81
N ALA A 141 -3.11 5.59 -13.73
CA ALA A 141 -2.16 5.89 -14.79
C ALA A 141 -1.45 4.64 -15.33
N LEU A 142 -1.91 3.42 -15.01
CA LEU A 142 -1.30 2.19 -15.53
C LEU A 142 -1.37 2.14 -17.06
N HIS A 143 -0.19 2.05 -17.68
CA HIS A 143 -0.04 1.83 -19.12
C HIS A 143 -0.41 0.39 -19.52
N SER A 144 -0.18 -0.59 -18.65
CA SER A 144 -0.40 -2.01 -18.94
C SER A 144 -1.74 -2.51 -18.41
N ASN A 145 -2.60 -2.94 -19.33
CA ASN A 145 -3.85 -3.64 -18.98
C ASN A 145 -3.58 -5.01 -18.32
N GLN A 146 -2.43 -5.62 -18.56
CA GLN A 146 -2.06 -6.88 -17.91
C GLN A 146 -1.83 -6.68 -16.42
N VAL A 147 -1.07 -5.65 -16.02
CA VAL A 147 -0.83 -5.32 -14.61
C VAL A 147 -2.14 -4.96 -13.92
N ARG A 148 -2.99 -4.16 -14.59
CA ARG A 148 -4.33 -3.79 -14.10
C ARG A 148 -5.18 -5.02 -13.78
N ARG A 149 -5.16 -6.05 -14.65
CA ARG A 149 -5.90 -7.31 -14.44
C ARG A 149 -5.26 -8.20 -13.37
N GLN A 150 -3.94 -8.35 -13.40
CA GLN A 150 -3.18 -9.18 -12.46
C GLN A 150 -3.38 -8.74 -11.02
N LEU A 151 -3.36 -7.43 -10.77
CA LEU A 151 -3.53 -6.87 -9.43
C LEU A 151 -5.00 -6.57 -9.09
N ASN A 152 -5.96 -6.90 -9.98
CA ASN A 152 -7.38 -6.57 -9.86
C ASN A 152 -7.60 -5.10 -9.45
N VAL A 153 -7.02 -4.17 -10.22
CA VAL A 153 -7.06 -2.74 -9.92
C VAL A 153 -8.43 -2.15 -10.24
N ARG A 154 -8.96 -1.36 -9.31
CA ARG A 154 -10.15 -0.54 -9.45
C ARG A 154 -9.80 0.91 -9.19
N SER A 155 -10.34 1.83 -9.99
CA SER A 155 -10.03 3.25 -9.90
C SER A 155 -11.27 4.12 -10.01
N LEU A 156 -11.19 5.34 -9.46
CA LEU A 156 -12.25 6.34 -9.61
C LEU A 156 -12.10 7.12 -10.92
N LEU A 157 -10.86 7.44 -11.31
CA LEU A 157 -10.52 8.21 -12.51
C LEU A 157 -9.40 7.51 -13.28
N HIS A 158 -9.41 7.62 -14.60
CA HIS A 158 -8.23 7.33 -15.42
C HIS A 158 -7.44 8.59 -15.72
N VAL A 159 -6.11 8.50 -15.76
CA VAL A 159 -5.25 9.67 -16.05
C VAL A 159 -5.58 10.36 -17.38
N ARG A 160 -6.12 9.62 -18.35
CA ARG A 160 -6.57 10.15 -19.66
C ARG A 160 -7.80 11.06 -19.59
N GLU A 161 -8.47 11.09 -18.43
CA GLU A 161 -9.65 11.89 -18.16
C GLU A 161 -9.29 13.20 -17.42
N LEU A 162 -8.01 13.41 -17.13
CA LEU A 162 -7.42 14.59 -16.50
C LEU A 162 -6.66 15.43 -17.53
#